data_AF-A0A7X6WS47-F1
#
_entry.id   AF-A0A7X6WS47-F1
#
_cell.length_a   1.000
_cell.length_b   1.000
_cell.length_c   1.000
_cell.angle_alpha   90.00
_cell.angle_beta   90.00
_cell.angle_gamma   90.00
#
_symmetry.space_group_name_H-M   'P 1'
#
loop_
_entity.id
_entity.type
_entity.pdbx_description
1 polymer ?
#
loop_
_entity_poly.entity_id
_entity_poly.type
_entity_poly.pdbx_seq_one_letter_code
_entity_poly.pdbx_strand_id
1 'polypeptide(L)'
;MSNENQDKIKEEIMRDLGFDKLTQEKQDEILAKIGEIILKKIFIATIDKLSPEDGENFREMLKRGEGVESIEEFLGAKIPDYDMIIEKIVEEVKEDIKNN
;
A
#
# COMPACT_ATOMS: atom_id res chain seq x y z
N MET A 1 13.32 1.99 -4.54
CA MET A 1 13.50 3.05 -3.50
C MET A 1 14.51 2.58 -2.42
N SER A 2 15.30 3.46 -1.79
CA SER A 2 16.29 3.03 -0.76
C SER A 2 15.61 2.56 0.55
N ASN A 3 16.13 1.49 1.17
CA ASN A 3 15.63 0.94 2.44
C ASN A 3 15.44 2.00 3.56
N GLU A 4 16.28 3.02 3.61
CA GLU A 4 16.16 4.13 4.59
C GLU A 4 14.86 4.94 4.45
N ASN A 5 14.30 5.07 3.25
CA ASN A 5 13.03 5.79 3.06
C ASN A 5 11.85 4.93 3.52
N GLN A 6 11.91 3.62 3.32
CA GLN A 6 10.85 2.72 3.81
C GLN A 6 10.81 2.67 5.33
N ASP A 7 11.96 2.67 6.00
CA ASP A 7 12.00 2.62 7.45
C ASP A 7 11.50 3.92 8.09
N LYS A 8 11.78 5.08 7.49
CA LYS A 8 11.21 6.37 7.92
C LYS A 8 9.68 6.40 7.78
N ILE A 9 9.15 5.90 6.67
CA ILE A 9 7.71 5.82 6.44
C ILE A 9 7.05 4.89 7.47
N LYS A 10 7.67 3.74 7.78
CA LYS A 10 7.19 2.84 8.83
C LYS A 10 7.15 3.51 10.20
N GLU A 11 8.25 4.16 10.60
CA GLU A 11 8.34 4.88 11.88
C GLU A 11 7.30 5.99 11.98
N GLU A 12 7.06 6.72 10.89
CA GLU A 12 6.06 7.77 10.83
C GLU A 12 4.64 7.22 10.96
N ILE A 13 4.32 6.13 10.26
CA ILE A 13 3.01 5.47 10.38
C ILE A 13 2.80 4.94 11.80
N MET A 14 3.79 4.27 12.41
CA MET A 14 3.66 3.75 13.78
C MET A 14 3.48 4.87 14.80
N ARG A 15 4.20 5.98 14.65
CA ARG A 15 4.07 7.17 15.51
C ARG A 15 2.73 7.86 15.32
N ASP A 16 2.30 8.09 14.09
CA ASP A 16 1.03 8.74 13.76
C ASP A 16 -0.19 7.98 14.30
N LEU A 17 -0.09 6.66 14.39
CA LEU A 17 -1.13 5.76 14.86
C LEU A 17 -0.98 5.39 16.36
N GLY A 18 0.08 5.87 17.04
CA GLY A 18 0.31 5.60 18.46
C GLY A 18 0.77 4.17 18.78
N PHE A 19 1.32 3.46 17.80
CA PHE A 19 1.83 2.09 17.93
C PHE A 19 3.35 2.01 18.18
N ASP A 20 4.03 3.15 18.21
CA ASP A 20 5.48 3.28 18.46
C ASP A 20 5.95 2.69 19.80
N LYS A 21 5.04 2.53 20.77
CA LYS A 21 5.30 1.92 22.09
C LYS A 21 5.15 0.39 22.11
N LEU A 22 4.71 -0.22 21.02
CA LEU A 22 4.56 -1.67 20.93
C LEU A 22 5.92 -2.34 20.67
N THR A 23 5.99 -3.66 20.92
CA THR A 23 7.17 -4.45 20.57
C THR A 23 7.37 -4.46 19.05
N GLN A 24 8.62 -4.58 18.60
CA GLN A 24 8.94 -4.61 17.17
C GLN A 24 8.10 -5.65 16.41
N GLU A 25 7.97 -6.86 16.96
CA GLU A 25 7.14 -7.93 16.40
C GLU A 25 5.68 -7.50 16.17
N LYS A 26 5.10 -6.75 17.11
CA LYS A 26 3.73 -6.26 16.99
C LYS A 26 3.63 -5.10 15.99
N GLN A 27 4.63 -4.22 15.95
CA GLN A 27 4.70 -3.16 14.95
C GLN A 27 4.78 -3.76 13.55
N ASP A 28 5.61 -4.79 13.35
CA ASP A 28 5.76 -5.50 12.08
C ASP A 28 4.45 -6.21 11.68
N GLU A 29 3.75 -6.85 12.62
CA GLU A 29 2.44 -7.48 12.37
C GLU A 29 1.38 -6.44 11.95
N ILE A 30 1.33 -5.30 12.64
CA ILE A 30 0.40 -4.21 12.35
C ILE A 30 0.74 -3.59 10.98
N LEU A 31 2.02 -3.33 10.71
CA LEU A 31 2.49 -2.83 9.41
C LEU A 31 2.13 -3.76 8.27
N ALA A 32 2.26 -5.08 8.45
CA ALA A 32 1.87 -6.06 7.46
C ALA A 32 0.35 -5.98 7.15
N LYS A 33 -0.49 -5.86 8.18
CA LYS A 33 -1.94 -5.70 8.02
C LYS A 33 -2.31 -4.39 7.34
N ILE A 34 -1.66 -3.29 7.71
CA ILE A 34 -1.85 -1.97 7.07
C ILE A 34 -1.47 -2.04 5.59
N GLY A 35 -0.32 -2.65 5.28
CA GLY A 35 0.13 -2.85 3.91
C GLY A 35 -0.86 -3.68 3.09
N GLU A 36 -1.41 -4.75 3.66
CA GLU A 36 -2.44 -5.57 3.01
C GLU A 36 -3.73 -4.77 2.72
N ILE A 37 -4.17 -3.94 3.65
CA ILE A 37 -5.35 -3.06 3.46
C ILE A 37 -5.09 -2.06 2.32
N ILE A 38 -3.92 -1.41 2.33
CA ILE A 38 -3.51 -0.47 1.28
C ILE A 38 -3.52 -1.16 -0.09
N LEU A 39 -2.87 -2.33 -0.22
CA LEU A 39 -2.84 -3.11 -1.47
C LEU A 39 -4.25 -3.44 -1.97
N LYS A 40 -5.16 -3.86 -1.08
CA LYS A 40 -6.56 -4.14 -1.45
C LYS A 40 -7.30 -2.89 -1.92
N LYS A 41 -7.10 -1.75 -1.27
CA LYS A 41 -7.70 -0.48 -1.69
C LYS A 41 -7.15 -0.01 -3.04
N ILE A 42 -5.84 -0.16 -3.26
CA ILE A 42 -5.20 0.11 -4.56
C ILE A 42 -5.83 -0.76 -5.62
N PHE A 43 -6.02 -2.05 -5.35
CA PHE A 43 -6.67 -2.96 -6.29
C PHE A 43 -8.05 -2.44 -6.73
N ILE A 44 -8.90 -2.09 -5.76
CA ILE A 44 -10.25 -1.56 -6.03
C ILE A 44 -10.18 -0.24 -6.82
N ALA A 45 -9.29 0.67 -6.44
CA ALA A 45 -9.19 1.99 -7.06
C ALA A 45 -8.62 1.95 -8.49
N THR A 46 -7.87 0.91 -8.83
CA THR A 46 -7.14 0.82 -10.10
C THR A 46 -7.76 -0.15 -11.08
N ILE A 47 -8.54 -1.15 -10.64
CA ILE A 47 -9.04 -2.21 -11.54
C ILE A 47 -9.94 -1.68 -12.66
N ASP A 48 -10.72 -0.63 -12.40
CA ASP A 48 -11.59 0.01 -13.39
C ASP A 48 -10.85 1.02 -14.29
N LYS A 49 -9.62 1.39 -13.94
CA LYS A 49 -8.75 2.26 -14.73
C LYS A 49 -7.85 1.48 -15.69
N LEU A 50 -7.70 0.17 -15.47
CA LEU A 50 -6.90 -0.71 -16.31
C LEU A 50 -7.71 -1.21 -17.50
N SER A 51 -7.00 -1.52 -18.60
CA SER A 51 -7.59 -2.31 -19.67
C SER A 51 -7.94 -3.72 -19.15
N PRO A 52 -8.85 -4.47 -19.81
CA PRO A 52 -9.16 -5.84 -19.40
C PRO A 52 -7.93 -6.76 -19.31
N GLU A 53 -6.97 -6.58 -20.23
CA GLU A 53 -5.70 -7.32 -20.25
C GLU A 53 -4.80 -6.92 -19.07
N ASP A 54 -4.61 -5.62 -18.85
CA ASP A 54 -3.78 -5.12 -17.75
C ASP A 54 -4.39 -5.46 -16.38
N GLY A 55 -5.73 -5.46 -16.27
CA GLY A 55 -6.44 -5.87 -15.07
C GLY A 55 -6.26 -7.36 -14.74
N GLU A 56 -6.14 -8.22 -15.76
CA GLU A 56 -5.82 -9.63 -15.55
C GLU A 56 -4.36 -9.84 -15.15
N ASN A 57 -3.43 -9.14 -15.79
CA ASN A 57 -2.02 -9.15 -15.41
C ASN A 57 -1.84 -8.73 -13.94
N PHE A 58 -2.54 -7.68 -13.53
CA PHE A 58 -2.50 -7.23 -12.15
C PHE A 58 -3.07 -8.25 -11.16
N ARG A 59 -4.20 -8.90 -11.50
CA ARG A 59 -4.75 -10.00 -10.70
C ARG A 59 -3.75 -11.16 -10.54
N GLU A 60 -3.05 -11.52 -11.60
CA GLU A 60 -2.04 -12.58 -11.56
C GLU A 60 -0.82 -12.17 -10.72
N MET A 61 -0.36 -10.92 -10.80
CA MET A 61 0.71 -10.40 -9.93
C MET A 61 0.34 -10.51 -8.44
N LEU A 62 -0.89 -10.16 -8.09
CA LEU A 62 -1.40 -10.32 -6.72
C LEU A 62 -1.47 -11.79 -6.28
N LYS A 63 -1.95 -12.70 -7.15
CA LYS A 63 -1.99 -14.15 -6.84
C LYS A 63 -0.61 -14.75 -6.64
N ARG A 64 0.38 -14.30 -7.42
CA ARG A 64 1.78 -14.72 -7.29
C ARG A 64 2.46 -14.15 -6.05
N GLY A 65 1.84 -13.18 -5.37
CA GLY A 65 2.44 -12.47 -4.27
C GLY A 65 3.67 -11.68 -4.72
N GLU A 66 3.60 -11.06 -5.90
CA GLU A 66 4.68 -10.20 -6.37
C GLU A 66 4.93 -9.04 -5.39
N GLY A 67 6.18 -8.61 -5.33
CA GLY A 67 6.59 -7.55 -4.42
C GLY A 67 5.87 -6.24 -4.71
N VAL A 68 5.68 -5.44 -3.65
CA VAL A 68 5.01 -4.14 -3.72
C VAL A 68 5.64 -3.23 -4.78
N GLU A 69 6.97 -3.21 -4.89
CA GLU A 69 7.70 -2.39 -5.88
C GLU A 69 7.33 -2.78 -7.33
N SER A 70 7.23 -4.08 -7.62
CA SER A 70 6.85 -4.56 -8.96
C SER A 70 5.40 -4.19 -9.30
N ILE A 71 4.50 -4.26 -8.33
CA ILE A 71 3.10 -3.85 -8.48
C ILE A 71 3.01 -2.33 -8.73
N GLU A 72 3.75 -1.54 -7.97
CA GLU A 72 3.80 -0.08 -8.13
C GLU A 72 4.35 0.33 -9.50
N GLU A 73 5.44 -0.28 -9.95
CA GLU A 73 6.00 -0.03 -11.29
C GLU A 73 4.99 -0.34 -12.40
N PHE A 74 4.29 -1.47 -12.29
CA PHE A 74 3.26 -1.86 -13.25
C PHE A 74 2.11 -0.86 -13.30
N LEU A 75 1.55 -0.50 -12.14
CA LEU A 75 0.39 0.39 -12.07
C LEU A 75 0.77 1.83 -12.46
N GLY A 76 1.93 2.33 -12.03
CA GLY A 76 2.44 3.65 -12.40
C GLY A 76 2.69 3.80 -13.90
N ALA A 77 3.10 2.74 -14.58
CA ALA A 77 3.27 2.75 -16.04
C ALA A 77 1.92 2.77 -16.80
N LYS A 78 0.83 2.32 -16.17
CA LYS A 78 -0.49 2.15 -16.81
C LYS A 78 -1.48 3.24 -16.44
N ILE A 79 -1.30 3.87 -15.27
CA ILE A 79 -2.24 4.82 -14.70
C ILE A 79 -1.54 6.17 -14.53
N PRO A 80 -1.87 7.19 -15.35
CA PRO A 80 -1.19 8.49 -15.33
C PRO A 80 -1.25 9.24 -13.99
N ASP A 81 -2.27 8.97 -13.17
CA ASP A 81 -2.51 9.60 -11.87
C ASP A 81 -2.25 8.68 -10.68
N TYR A 82 -1.42 7.63 -10.87
CA TYR A 82 -1.21 6.59 -9.87
C TYR A 82 -0.68 7.11 -8.53
N ASP A 83 0.32 7.99 -8.53
CA ASP A 83 0.92 8.51 -7.29
C ASP A 83 -0.12 9.23 -6.42
N MET A 84 -1.00 10.02 -7.04
CA MET A 84 -2.09 10.72 -6.34
C MET A 84 -3.13 9.75 -5.75
N ILE A 85 -3.39 8.62 -6.44
CA ILE A 85 -4.25 7.55 -5.92
C ILE A 85 -3.62 6.94 -4.67
N ILE A 86 -2.31 6.70 -4.67
CA ILE A 86 -1.58 6.13 -3.54
C ILE A 86 -1.61 7.05 -2.33
N GLU A 87 -1.28 8.33 -2.51
CA GLU A 87 -1.31 9.33 -1.43
C GLU A 87 -2.69 9.38 -0.77
N LYS A 88 -3.77 9.45 -1.57
CA LYS A 88 -5.15 9.45 -1.07
C LYS A 88 -5.50 8.19 -0.30
N ILE A 89 -5.10 7.02 -0.79
CA ILE A 89 -5.38 5.74 -0.12
C ILE A 89 -4.65 5.66 1.21
N VAL A 90 -3.39 6.10 1.28
CA VAL A 90 -2.62 6.10 2.52
C VAL A 90 -3.26 7.02 3.55
N GLU A 91 -3.70 8.22 3.14
CA GLU A 91 -4.44 9.14 4.00
C GLU A 91 -5.75 8.52 4.51
N GLU A 92 -6.57 7.96 3.62
CA GLU A 92 -7.82 7.29 3.99
C GLU A 92 -7.59 6.14 4.99
N VAL A 93 -6.57 5.30 4.78
CA VAL A 93 -6.26 4.18 5.69
C VAL A 93 -5.81 4.71 7.05
N LYS A 94 -4.97 5.76 7.08
CA LYS A 94 -4.57 6.39 8.35
C LYS A 94 -5.78 6.95 9.11
N GLU A 95 -6.73 7.58 8.41
CA GLU A 95 -7.96 8.09 9.02
C GLU A 95 -8.90 6.97 9.50
N ASP A 96 -9.10 5.93 8.69
CA ASP A 96 -9.94 4.76 9.03
C ASP A 96 -9.47 4.07 10.31
N ILE A 97 -8.16 4.00 10.52
CA ILE A 97 -7.55 3.41 11.72
C ILE A 97 -7.69 4.35 12.92
N LYS A 98 -7.53 5.66 12.75
CA LYS A 98 -7.66 6.64 13.84
C LYS A 98 -9.09 6.79 14.35
N ASN A 99 -10.08 6.61 13.47
CA ASN A 99 -11.50 6.79 13.77
C ASN A 99 -12.21 5.50 14.23
N ASN A 100 -11.50 4.37 14.32
CA ASN A 100 -11.96 3.11 14.92
C ASN A 100 -11.33 2.88 16.29
#